data_AF-A0A8H6Z6B8-F1
#
_entry.id   AF-A0A8H6Z6B8-F1
#
_cell.length_a   1.000
_cell.length_b   1.000
_cell.length_c   1.000
_cell.angle_alpha   90.00
_cell.angle_beta   90.00
_cell.angle_gamma   90.00
#
_symmetry.space_group_name_H-M   'P 1'
#
loop_
_entity.id
_entity.type
_entity.pdbx_description
1 polymer ?
#
loop_
_entity_poly.entity_id
_entity_poly.type
_entity_poly.pdbx_seq_one_letter_code
_entity_poly.pdbx_strand_id
1 'polypeptide(L)'
;MLLASLAIGVVLSTPLDAAVRDDQCVPCPKIFPVCDCAEGQECIFVRETCTECAHAICAPPAPTPQDCIICTQQVPVCNCEAGQECVIIWQTCTACAHALCISPTL
;
A
#
# COMPACT_ATOMS: atom_id res chain seq x y z
N MET A 1 -24.46 -44.18 -16.99
CA MET A 1 -23.24 -44.57 -16.25
C MET A 1 -22.07 -44.19 -17.13
N LEU A 2 -21.19 -43.24 -16.87
CA LEU A 2 -20.82 -42.45 -15.69
C LEU A 2 -20.59 -40.99 -16.12
N LEU A 3 -20.91 -40.07 -15.23
CA LEU A 3 -20.46 -38.68 -15.25
C LEU A 3 -18.95 -38.65 -15.00
N ALA A 4 -18.19 -37.90 -15.79
CA ALA A 4 -16.83 -37.48 -15.45
C ALA A 4 -16.81 -35.94 -15.40
N SER A 5 -17.16 -35.43 -14.23
CA SER A 5 -16.86 -34.07 -13.78
C SER A 5 -15.35 -33.95 -13.60
N LEU A 6 -14.71 -32.89 -14.09
CA LEU A 6 -13.49 -32.35 -13.48
C LEU A 6 -13.27 -30.88 -13.90
N ALA A 7 -13.68 -30.03 -12.96
CA ALA A 7 -13.07 -28.76 -12.57
C ALA A 7 -12.58 -27.82 -13.69
N ILE A 8 -13.47 -26.92 -14.10
CA ILE A 8 -13.09 -25.61 -14.63
C ILE A 8 -12.38 -24.89 -13.48
N GLY A 9 -11.05 -24.84 -13.53
CA GLY A 9 -10.26 -23.96 -12.68
C GLY A 9 -10.51 -22.52 -13.09
N VAL A 10 -11.59 -21.93 -12.56
CA VAL A 10 -11.79 -20.48 -12.63
C VAL A 10 -10.79 -19.86 -11.65
N VAL A 11 -9.61 -19.54 -12.17
CA VAL A 11 -8.72 -18.60 -11.48
C VAL A 11 -9.40 -17.24 -11.59
N LEU A 12 -10.17 -16.86 -10.56
CA LEU A 12 -10.62 -15.48 -10.37
C LEU A 12 -9.38 -14.64 -10.06
N SER A 13 -8.68 -14.21 -11.10
CA SER A 13 -7.71 -13.13 -10.99
C SER A 13 -8.50 -11.84 -10.77
N THR A 14 -8.34 -11.28 -9.58
CA THR A 14 -8.79 -9.95 -9.17
C THR A 14 -8.46 -8.88 -10.22
N PRO A 15 -9.28 -7.82 -10.37
CA PRO A 15 -9.00 -6.72 -11.29
C PRO A 15 -7.92 -5.80 -10.68
N LEU A 16 -6.65 -6.23 -10.71
CA LEU A 16 -5.51 -5.35 -10.40
C LEU A 16 -4.53 -5.22 -11.57
N ASP A 17 -4.74 -5.97 -12.65
CA ASP A 17 -4.05 -5.79 -13.91
C ASP A 17 -5.11 -5.41 -14.95
N ALA A 18 -5.43 -4.12 -15.02
CA ALA A 18 -5.88 -3.59 -16.29
C ALA A 18 -4.78 -3.96 -17.28
N ALA A 19 -5.04 -4.93 -18.17
CA ALA A 19 -4.09 -5.37 -19.17
C ALA A 19 -3.80 -4.18 -20.10
N VAL A 20 -2.82 -3.35 -19.71
CA VAL A 20 -2.38 -2.26 -20.54
C VAL A 20 -1.72 -2.91 -21.74
N ARG A 21 -2.27 -2.61 -22.92
CA ARG A 21 -1.74 -3.17 -24.16
C ARG A 21 -0.30 -2.66 -24.33
N ASP A 22 0.62 -3.56 -24.65
CA ASP A 22 2.07 -3.30 -24.75
C ASP A 22 2.40 -2.13 -25.70
N ASP A 23 1.53 -1.87 -26.69
CA ASP A 23 1.62 -0.75 -27.64
C ASP A 23 1.31 0.64 -27.05
N GLN A 24 0.93 0.72 -25.77
CA GLN A 24 0.64 1.98 -25.05
C GLN A 24 1.67 2.30 -23.97
N CYS A 25 2.69 1.46 -23.78
CA CYS A 25 3.69 1.71 -22.75
C CYS A 25 4.71 2.76 -23.20
N VAL A 26 5.13 3.60 -22.26
CA VAL A 26 6.17 4.59 -22.49
C VAL A 26 7.51 3.88 -22.70
N PRO A 27 8.29 4.23 -23.74
CA PRO A 27 9.60 3.64 -23.95
C PRO A 27 10.60 4.21 -22.94
N CYS A 28 11.11 3.36 -22.06
CA CYS A 28 12.04 3.75 -21.01
C CYS A 28 13.50 3.39 -21.33
N PRO A 29 14.47 4.26 -20.98
CA PRO A 29 15.87 3.91 -21.08
C PRO A 29 16.22 2.77 -20.12
N LYS A 30 17.02 1.79 -20.59
CA LYS A 30 17.55 0.67 -19.77
C LYS A 30 18.70 1.12 -18.86
N ILE A 31 18.64 2.34 -18.33
CA ILE A 31 19.67 2.93 -17.48
C ILE A 31 19.16 2.91 -16.04
N PHE A 32 19.99 2.44 -15.13
CA PHE A 32 19.67 2.50 -13.72
C PHE A 32 19.76 3.97 -13.24
N PRO A 33 18.71 4.54 -12.65
CA PRO A 33 18.74 5.92 -12.20
C PRO A 33 19.79 6.11 -11.11
N VAL A 34 20.48 7.24 -11.18
CA VAL A 34 21.51 7.62 -10.22
C VAL A 34 20.88 8.46 -9.12
N CYS A 35 21.29 8.23 -7.88
CA CYS A 35 20.93 9.06 -6.73
C CYS A 35 22.11 9.92 -6.30
N ASP A 36 21.82 11.19 -6.05
CA ASP A 36 22.71 12.14 -5.38
C ASP A 36 21.95 12.75 -4.20
N CYS A 37 21.85 11.98 -3.12
CA CYS A 37 21.07 12.33 -1.95
C CYS A 37 21.94 13.03 -0.90
N ALA A 38 21.35 13.99 -0.18
CA ALA A 38 22.03 14.67 0.92
C ALA A 38 22.34 13.69 2.08
N GLU A 39 23.25 14.10 2.96
CA GLU A 39 23.56 13.33 4.18
C GLU A 39 22.28 13.08 5.00
N GLY A 40 22.09 11.84 5.44
CA GLY A 40 20.90 11.43 6.17
C GLY A 40 19.65 11.21 5.32
N GLN A 41 19.79 11.09 3.99
CA GLN A 41 18.72 10.62 3.10
C GLN A 41 19.06 9.25 2.50
N GLU A 42 18.03 8.49 2.18
CA GLU A 42 18.11 7.22 1.47
C GLU A 42 17.63 7.38 0.03
N CYS A 43 18.30 6.64 -0.86
CA CYS A 43 17.93 6.53 -2.26
C CYS A 43 16.86 5.45 -2.42
N ILE A 44 15.64 5.84 -2.77
CA ILE A 44 14.53 4.93 -3.03
C ILE A 44 14.36 4.80 -4.55
N PHE A 45 14.47 3.57 -5.03
CA PHE A 45 14.23 3.24 -6.43
C PHE A 45 12.73 2.96 -6.68
N VAL A 46 12.12 3.78 -7.52
CA VAL A 46 10.75 3.59 -7.99
C VAL A 46 10.81 2.81 -9.30
N ARG A 47 10.16 1.65 -9.33
CA ARG A 47 10.14 0.77 -10.50
C ARG A 47 9.34 1.41 -11.63
N GLU A 48 9.72 1.10 -12.87
CA GLU A 48 8.94 1.50 -14.04
C GLU A 48 7.54 0.87 -14.03
N THR A 49 6.59 1.61 -14.56
CA THR A 49 5.24 1.16 -14.89
C THR A 49 5.03 1.36 -16.39
N CYS A 50 3.93 0.87 -16.94
CA CYS A 50 3.62 1.09 -18.36
C CYS A 50 3.50 2.59 -18.71
N THR A 51 3.15 3.46 -17.76
CA THR A 51 2.96 4.90 -17.99
C THR A 51 4.10 5.77 -17.49
N GLU A 52 5.07 5.21 -16.76
CA GLU A 52 6.13 5.99 -16.11
C GLU A 52 7.44 5.20 -16.03
N CYS A 53 8.55 5.84 -16.39
CA CYS A 53 9.85 5.20 -16.30
C CYS A 53 10.38 5.13 -14.87
N ALA A 54 11.23 4.13 -14.66
CA ALA A 54 11.93 3.97 -13.40
C ALA A 54 12.73 5.23 -13.07
N HIS A 55 12.64 5.67 -11.83
CA HIS A 55 13.35 6.83 -11.33
C HIS A 55 13.78 6.59 -9.88
N ALA A 56 14.59 7.49 -9.35
CA ALA A 56 15.01 7.41 -7.96
C ALA A 56 14.65 8.71 -7.24
N ILE A 57 14.26 8.58 -5.98
CA ILE A 57 13.89 9.69 -5.11
C ILE A 57 14.75 9.64 -3.85
N CYS A 58 15.14 10.81 -3.36
CA CYS A 58 15.81 10.95 -2.07
C CYS A 58 14.77 11.20 -0.99
N ALA A 59 14.71 10.34 0.01
CA ALA A 59 13.77 10.44 1.11
C ALA A 59 14.52 10.34 2.45
N PRO A 60 13.94 10.83 3.56
CA PRO A 60 14.44 10.47 4.89
C PRO A 60 14.49 8.95 5.05
N PRO A 61 15.42 8.43 5.87
CA PRO A 61 15.51 7.00 6.13
C PRO A 61 14.20 6.48 6.69
N ALA A 62 13.90 5.23 6.36
CA ALA A 62 12.76 4.56 6.98
C ALA A 62 12.96 4.53 8.52
N PRO A 63 11.91 4.82 9.31
CA PRO A 63 12.02 4.76 10.76
C PRO A 63 12.41 3.35 11.19
N THR A 64 13.40 3.24 12.07
CA THR A 64 13.79 1.96 12.67
C THR A 64 12.81 1.62 13.80
N PRO A 65 12.70 0.34 14.22
CA PRO A 65 11.85 -0.03 15.35
C PRO A 65 12.16 0.76 16.64
N GLN A 66 13.38 1.27 16.80
CA GLN A 66 13.80 2.10 17.92
C GLN A 66 13.27 3.55 17.82
N ASP A 67 12.97 4.04 16.62
CA ASP A 67 12.39 5.36 16.37
C ASP A 67 10.86 5.37 16.54
N CYS A 68 10.24 4.19 16.51
CA CYS A 68 8.80 4.04 16.60
C CYS A 68 8.33 4.20 18.06
N ILE A 69 7.23 4.94 18.25
CA ILE A 69 6.65 5.10 19.58
C ILE A 69 6.15 3.74 20.12
N ILE A 70 6.33 3.53 21.42
CA ILE A 70 5.84 2.33 22.09
C ILE A 70 4.43 2.60 22.62
N CYS A 71 3.45 1.97 22.00
CA CYS A 71 2.05 2.04 22.42
C CYS A 71 1.77 0.99 23.49
N THR A 72 1.42 1.42 24.71
CA THR A 72 1.07 0.50 25.81
C THR A 72 -0.37 0.00 25.73
N GLN A 73 -1.19 0.58 24.86
CA GLN A 73 -2.61 0.29 24.74
C GLN A 73 -2.85 -0.95 23.87
N GLN A 74 -3.75 -1.83 24.31
CA GLN A 74 -4.32 -2.87 23.45
C GLN A 74 -5.32 -2.25 22.45
N VAL A 75 -5.66 -2.98 21.38
CA VAL A 75 -6.54 -2.54 20.27
C VAL A 75 -7.68 -1.65 20.77
N PRO A 76 -7.85 -0.43 20.25
CA PRO A 76 -8.80 0.55 20.79
C PRO A 76 -10.23 0.03 20.69
N VAL A 77 -10.98 0.19 21.79
CA VAL A 77 -12.40 -0.17 21.85
C VAL A 77 -13.23 0.98 21.33
N CYS A 78 -14.15 0.69 20.42
CA CYS A 78 -15.13 1.64 19.92
C CYS A 78 -16.32 1.76 20.88
N ASN A 79 -16.71 2.98 21.23
CA ASN A 79 -17.92 3.23 22.00
C ASN A 79 -18.74 4.34 21.32
N CYS A 80 -19.29 4.02 20.15
CA CYS A 80 -20.01 4.96 19.29
C CYS A 80 -21.51 4.98 19.60
N GLU A 81 -22.16 6.11 19.37
CA GLU A 81 -23.61 6.24 19.50
C GLU A 81 -24.33 5.50 18.36
N ALA A 82 -25.62 5.22 18.56
CA ALA A 82 -26.43 4.57 17.53
C ALA A 82 -26.45 5.40 16.23
N GLY A 83 -26.15 4.74 15.10
CA GLY A 83 -26.08 5.38 13.79
C GLY A 83 -24.69 5.91 13.42
N GLN A 84 -23.69 5.79 14.30
CA GLN A 84 -22.29 6.05 13.97
C GLN A 84 -21.57 4.75 13.57
N GLU A 85 -20.62 4.87 12.65
CA GLU A 85 -19.69 3.81 12.28
C GLU A 85 -18.37 3.99 13.03
N CYS A 86 -17.78 2.88 13.49
CA CYS A 86 -16.46 2.92 14.07
C CYS A 86 -15.37 2.62 13.03
N VAL A 87 -14.39 3.51 12.95
CA VAL A 87 -13.18 3.33 12.15
C VAL A 87 -11.99 3.21 13.09
N ILE A 88 -11.29 2.08 13.03
CA ILE A 88 -10.03 1.89 13.73
C ILE A 88 -8.90 2.36 12.83
N ILE A 89 -8.19 3.39 13.27
CA ILE A 89 -6.93 3.83 12.65
C ILE A 89 -5.81 3.05 13.31
N TRP A 90 -5.12 2.24 12.51
CA TRP A 90 -4.01 1.42 12.97
C TRP A 90 -2.79 2.26 13.36
N GLN A 91 -1.98 1.70 14.26
CA GLN A 91 -0.76 2.36 14.71
C GLN A 91 0.23 2.58 13.56
N THR A 92 0.98 3.66 13.65
CA THR A 92 2.15 3.97 12.83
C THR A 92 3.36 4.13 13.74
N CYS A 93 4.56 4.33 13.19
CA CYS A 93 5.73 4.61 14.01
C CYS A 93 5.64 5.93 14.80
N THR A 94 4.73 6.84 14.43
CA THR A 94 4.59 8.15 15.07
C THR A 94 3.26 8.32 15.82
N ALA A 95 2.32 7.38 15.70
CA ALA A 95 0.99 7.49 16.31
C ALA A 95 0.45 6.13 16.73
N CYS A 96 -0.16 6.08 17.92
CA CYS A 96 -0.81 4.88 18.41
C CYS A 96 -2.16 4.68 17.74
N ALA A 97 -2.59 3.42 17.69
CA ALA A 97 -3.91 3.07 17.17
C ALA A 97 -5.00 3.81 17.97
N HIS A 98 -6.01 4.31 17.27
CA HIS A 98 -7.17 4.96 17.89
C HIS A 98 -8.45 4.66 17.10
N ALA A 99 -9.58 4.78 17.78
CA ALA A 99 -10.89 4.58 17.18
C ALA A 99 -11.58 5.94 16.98
N LEU A 100 -12.23 6.11 15.83
CA LEU A 100 -13.07 7.26 15.52
C LEU A 100 -14.50 6.81 15.27
N CYS A 101 -15.46 7.55 15.82
CA CYS A 101 -16.87 7.39 15.49
C CYS A 101 -17.24 8.42 14.43
N ILE A 102 -17.61 7.95 13.24
CA ILE A 102 -17.99 8.79 12.11
C ILE A 102 -19.49 8.63 11.85
N SER A 103 -20.17 9.73 11.55
CA SER A 103 -21.54 9.67 11.06
C SER A 103 -21.52 9.45 9.55
N PRO A 104 -22.35 8.55 9.00
CA PRO A 104 -22.49 8.44 7.56
C PRO A 104 -23.03 9.77 7.02
N THR A 105 -22.29 10.42 6.13
CA THR A 105 -22.75 11.59 5.40
C THR A 105 -23.93 11.18 4.51
N LEU A 106 -25.10 11.77 4.75
CA LEU A 106 -26.31 11.67 3.93
C LEU A 106 -26.18 12.46 2.63
#